data_AF-A0A1B8BV65-F1
#
_entry.id   AF-A0A1B8BV65-F1
#
_cell.length_a   1.000
_cell.length_b   1.000
_cell.length_c   1.000
_cell.angle_alpha   90.00
_cell.angle_beta   90.00
_cell.angle_gamma   90.00
#
_symmetry.space_group_name_H-M   'P 1'
#
loop_
_entity.id
_entity.type
_entity.pdbx_description
1 polymer ?
#
loop_
_entity_poly.entity_id
_entity_poly.type
_entity_poly.pdbx_seq_one_letter_code
_entity_poly.pdbx_strand_id
1 'polypeptide(L)'
;MNGGLNNLRNKMQTCVRLAISAGAGVIIPTFATRSDSNLMDYQTEECPDALFDIARYQQDLSEACPQLNVRVCNDTTGLNTTIEAKFRTYHEPSHSKGTFRSLIDDTIAKNGVITRPEISAKKPVRILYGDPYVGWNYVASAEMEMKKDLFRTLRYNNKLSELGRQVFDALKQKITGPVVAVHLRGEVDWPDGFGGLDLQIDLYTQKLLELRDSTLDVNGNATIRDVYVSCGNPDAIRTFQKGLEPLGYVVHDKLTLLTNHSDILEKVQALRFDARAITEYESLVSADYFMGLLTSSLSDLVAYARTVGEEGDYFDKYIHPGSTRATSVDREYPDPPSVKGNEHTKLIVLTGPDIMDYFP
;
A
#
# COMPACT_ATOMS: atom_id res chain seq x y z
N MET A 1 0.67 -15.86 -2.04
CA MET A 1 -0.12 -14.63 -1.78
C MET A 1 -0.22 -13.84 -3.08
N ASN A 2 -1.41 -13.35 -3.45
CA ASN A 2 -1.64 -12.67 -4.74
C ASN A 2 -2.17 -11.25 -4.52
N GLY A 3 -2.07 -10.39 -5.54
CA GLY A 3 -2.47 -8.99 -5.52
C GLY A 3 -1.35 -8.06 -5.98
N GLY A 4 -1.64 -6.76 -6.10
CA GLY A 4 -0.61 -5.77 -6.38
C GLY A 4 0.33 -5.56 -5.18
N LEU A 5 1.48 -4.92 -5.40
CA LEU A 5 2.51 -4.62 -4.41
C LEU A 5 1.99 -4.30 -3.00
N ASN A 6 1.05 -3.36 -2.87
CA ASN A 6 0.58 -2.91 -1.56
C ASN A 6 -0.49 -3.81 -0.94
N ASN A 7 -1.17 -4.63 -1.75
CA ASN A 7 -1.94 -5.73 -1.20
C ASN A 7 -1.02 -6.77 -0.56
N LEU A 8 0.11 -7.08 -1.21
CA LEU A 8 1.12 -8.00 -0.66
C LEU A 8 1.71 -7.48 0.65
N ARG A 9 2.05 -6.19 0.69
CA ARG A 9 2.51 -5.50 1.92
C ARG A 9 1.50 -5.65 3.06
N ASN A 10 0.25 -5.27 2.81
CA ASN A 10 -0.82 -5.34 3.80
C ASN A 10 -1.03 -6.78 4.29
N LYS A 11 -1.10 -7.75 3.38
CA LYS A 11 -1.22 -9.18 3.71
C LYS A 11 -0.12 -9.68 4.67
N MET A 12 1.15 -9.31 4.43
CA MET A 12 2.26 -9.72 5.33
C MET A 12 2.06 -9.21 6.75
N GLN A 13 1.76 -7.93 6.89
CA GLN A 13 1.61 -7.30 8.20
C GLN A 13 0.35 -7.80 8.92
N THR A 14 -0.74 -8.03 8.18
CA THR A 14 -1.93 -8.66 8.75
C THR A 14 -1.66 -10.10 9.20
N CYS A 15 -0.87 -10.89 8.47
CA CYS A 15 -0.43 -12.22 8.93
C CYS A 15 0.29 -12.15 10.28
N VAL A 16 1.22 -11.20 10.44
CA VAL A 16 1.91 -10.98 11.72
C VAL A 16 0.93 -10.59 12.82
N ARG A 17 0.04 -9.62 12.57
CA ARG A 17 -0.93 -9.17 13.57
C ARG A 17 -1.87 -10.31 13.98
N LEU A 18 -2.35 -11.11 13.04
CA LEU A 18 -3.19 -12.28 13.31
C LEU A 18 -2.44 -13.32 14.15
N ALA A 19 -1.18 -13.61 13.84
CA ALA A 19 -0.35 -14.53 14.62
C ALA A 19 -0.15 -14.06 16.06
N ILE A 20 0.12 -12.76 16.26
CA ILE A 20 0.19 -12.14 17.60
C ILE A 20 -1.14 -12.33 18.35
N SER A 21 -2.28 -12.08 17.70
CA SER A 21 -3.61 -12.29 18.31
C SER A 21 -3.85 -13.75 18.69
N ALA A 22 -3.37 -14.70 17.90
CA ALA A 22 -3.49 -16.13 18.16
C ALA A 22 -2.51 -16.63 19.23
N GLY A 23 -1.49 -15.84 19.60
CA GLY A 23 -0.36 -16.28 20.41
C GLY A 23 0.43 -17.40 19.72
N ALA A 24 0.64 -17.25 18.42
CA ALA A 24 1.31 -18.22 17.56
C ALA A 24 2.49 -17.57 16.83
N GLY A 25 3.36 -18.42 16.24
CA GLY A 25 4.28 -17.96 15.21
C GLY A 25 3.56 -17.73 13.87
N VAL A 26 4.27 -17.15 12.91
CA VAL A 26 3.76 -16.88 11.56
C VAL A 26 4.69 -17.51 10.52
N ILE A 27 4.09 -18.01 9.44
CA ILE A 27 4.81 -18.40 8.22
C ILE A 27 4.37 -17.42 7.15
N ILE A 28 5.27 -16.55 6.72
CA ILE A 28 5.02 -15.62 5.62
C ILE A 28 5.18 -16.40 4.30
N PRO A 29 4.11 -16.56 3.51
CA PRO A 29 4.20 -17.29 2.25
C PRO A 29 4.94 -16.51 1.16
N THR A 30 5.22 -17.21 0.06
CA THR A 30 5.67 -16.61 -1.20
C THR A 30 4.60 -15.69 -1.80
N PHE A 31 5.05 -14.82 -2.71
CA PHE A 31 4.20 -13.95 -3.50
C PHE A 31 4.11 -14.42 -4.93
N ALA A 32 2.90 -14.46 -5.45
CA ALA A 32 2.68 -14.61 -6.86
C ALA A 32 3.06 -13.30 -7.57
N THR A 33 3.83 -13.42 -8.63
CA THR A 33 4.38 -12.30 -9.39
C THR A 33 3.61 -12.12 -10.69
N ARG A 34 3.29 -10.87 -10.99
CA ARG A 34 2.49 -10.52 -12.16
C ARG A 34 3.29 -10.58 -13.45
N SER A 35 2.61 -10.90 -14.55
CA SER A 35 3.16 -10.78 -15.89
C SER A 35 3.24 -9.31 -16.30
N ASP A 36 4.35 -8.89 -16.93
CA ASP A 36 4.50 -7.53 -17.47
C ASP A 36 3.55 -7.25 -18.65
N SER A 37 3.05 -8.31 -19.32
CA SER A 37 2.10 -8.18 -20.45
C SER A 37 0.63 -8.26 -20.03
N ASN A 38 0.34 -8.81 -18.85
CA ASN A 38 -1.01 -8.92 -18.30
C ASN A 38 -0.96 -8.90 -16.77
N LEU A 39 -1.33 -7.77 -16.17
CA LEU A 39 -1.27 -7.57 -14.72
C LEU A 39 -2.25 -8.45 -13.93
N MET A 40 -3.17 -9.14 -14.61
CA MET A 40 -4.08 -10.12 -14.02
C MET A 40 -3.55 -11.56 -14.06
N ASP A 41 -2.44 -11.80 -14.76
CA ASP A 41 -1.79 -13.11 -14.86
C ASP A 41 -0.63 -13.23 -13.87
N TYR A 42 -0.57 -14.37 -13.17
CA TYR A 42 0.41 -14.66 -12.12
C TYR A 42 1.22 -15.90 -12.50
N GLN A 43 2.46 -15.70 -12.96
CA GLN A 43 3.22 -16.75 -13.65
C GLN A 43 4.19 -17.50 -12.74
N THR A 44 4.81 -16.78 -11.80
CA THR A 44 5.85 -17.33 -10.92
C THR A 44 5.61 -16.92 -9.49
N GLU A 45 6.16 -17.67 -8.54
CA GLU A 45 6.21 -17.29 -7.14
C GLU A 45 7.62 -16.89 -6.73
N GLU A 46 7.74 -15.84 -5.93
CA GLU A 46 9.01 -15.36 -5.40
C GLU A 46 8.93 -15.21 -3.88
N CYS A 47 10.10 -15.28 -3.24
CA CYS A 47 10.22 -14.96 -1.84
C CYS A 47 9.97 -13.45 -1.58
N PRO A 48 9.47 -13.07 -0.39
CA PRO A 48 9.24 -11.68 -0.05
C PRO A 48 10.46 -10.74 -0.11
N ASP A 49 11.67 -11.27 -0.04
CA ASP A 49 12.94 -10.53 -0.12
C ASP A 49 13.19 -9.89 -1.49
N ALA A 50 12.53 -10.39 -2.55
CA ALA A 50 12.51 -9.76 -3.87
C ALA A 50 12.00 -8.30 -3.81
N LEU A 51 11.13 -7.97 -2.85
CA LEU A 51 10.50 -6.66 -2.71
C LEU A 51 10.83 -5.96 -1.38
N PHE A 52 10.95 -6.71 -0.28
CA PHE A 52 11.03 -6.19 1.09
C PHE A 52 12.35 -6.56 1.79
N ASP A 53 12.78 -5.76 2.77
CA ASP A 53 13.92 -6.08 3.63
C ASP A 53 13.50 -7.09 4.71
N ILE A 54 13.47 -8.38 4.34
CA ILE A 54 13.00 -9.45 5.22
C ILE A 54 13.92 -9.71 6.39
N ALA A 55 15.23 -9.57 6.21
CA ALA A 55 16.19 -9.71 7.30
C ALA A 55 15.93 -8.66 8.38
N ARG A 56 15.77 -7.39 7.96
CA ARG A 56 15.43 -6.32 8.89
C ARG A 56 14.05 -6.50 9.52
N TYR A 57 13.06 -6.92 8.74
CA TYR A 57 11.71 -7.16 9.24
C TYR A 57 11.68 -8.23 10.34
N GLN A 58 12.38 -9.36 10.14
CA GLN A 58 12.49 -10.40 11.16
C GLN A 58 13.22 -9.89 12.41
N GLN A 59 14.29 -9.10 12.24
CA GLN A 59 15.01 -8.48 13.34
C GLN A 59 14.08 -7.57 14.17
N ASP A 60 13.46 -6.58 13.54
CA ASP A 60 12.60 -5.59 14.22
C ASP A 60 11.43 -6.29 14.95
N LEU A 61 10.82 -7.32 14.33
CA LEU A 61 9.77 -8.13 14.97
C LEU A 61 10.28 -8.95 16.16
N SER A 62 11.48 -9.54 16.06
CA SER A 62 12.06 -10.33 17.15
C SER A 62 12.46 -9.47 18.35
N GLU A 63 12.87 -8.23 18.11
CA GLU A 63 13.19 -7.25 19.15
C GLU A 63 11.91 -6.80 19.86
N ALA A 64 10.84 -6.49 19.11
CA ALA A 64 9.57 -6.04 19.66
C ALA A 64 8.73 -7.16 20.30
N CYS A 65 8.79 -8.38 19.76
CA CYS A 65 8.03 -9.53 20.23
C CYS A 65 8.88 -10.82 20.19
N PRO A 66 9.77 -11.04 21.20
CA PRO A 66 10.71 -12.17 21.19
C PRO A 66 10.08 -13.57 21.15
N GLN A 67 8.80 -13.68 21.50
CA GLN A 67 8.05 -14.94 21.45
C GLN A 67 7.44 -15.22 20.06
N LEU A 68 7.41 -14.22 19.16
CA LEU A 68 6.91 -14.37 17.81
C LEU A 68 7.97 -15.04 16.93
N ASN A 69 7.75 -16.31 16.62
CA ASN A 69 8.58 -17.00 15.63
C ASN A 69 8.11 -16.67 14.20
N VAL A 70 8.97 -16.04 13.41
CA VAL A 70 8.67 -15.65 12.03
C VAL A 70 9.47 -16.53 11.06
N ARG A 71 8.75 -17.34 10.29
CA ARG A 71 9.29 -18.10 9.16
C ARG A 71 8.88 -17.43 7.86
N VAL A 72 9.70 -17.54 6.82
CA VAL A 72 9.49 -16.86 5.54
C VAL A 72 9.61 -17.83 4.39
N CYS A 73 9.20 -17.42 3.18
CA CYS A 73 9.30 -18.22 1.97
C CYS A 73 8.62 -19.60 2.08
N ASN A 74 7.44 -19.67 2.70
CA ASN A 74 6.74 -20.94 2.95
C ASN A 74 7.57 -21.96 3.76
N ASP A 75 8.52 -21.55 4.61
CA ASP A 75 9.27 -22.52 5.41
C ASP A 75 8.38 -23.24 6.43
N THR A 76 8.07 -24.49 6.11
CA THR A 76 7.23 -25.37 6.90
C THR A 76 8.01 -26.53 7.49
N THR A 77 9.33 -26.42 7.54
CA THR A 77 10.23 -27.48 8.01
C THR A 77 9.87 -27.88 9.45
N GLY A 78 9.68 -29.18 9.68
CA GLY A 78 9.31 -29.73 10.99
C GLY A 78 7.84 -29.53 11.40
N LEU A 79 6.98 -29.02 10.50
CA LEU A 79 5.54 -28.87 10.74
C LEU A 79 4.76 -29.97 10.01
N ASN A 80 4.65 -31.14 10.64
CA ASN A 80 4.05 -32.33 10.02
C ASN A 80 2.53 -32.39 10.15
N THR A 81 1.94 -31.58 11.03
CA THR A 81 0.48 -31.52 11.25
C THR A 81 -0.06 -30.21 10.71
N THR A 82 -1.02 -30.31 9.79
CA THR A 82 -1.72 -29.16 9.21
C THR A 82 -3.21 -29.25 9.51
N ILE A 83 -3.79 -28.13 9.92
CA ILE A 83 -5.23 -27.94 10.04
C ILE A 83 -5.64 -26.82 9.08
N GLU A 84 -6.72 -27.03 8.35
CA GLU A 84 -7.32 -25.99 7.52
C GLU A 84 -8.39 -25.26 8.33
N ALA A 85 -8.18 -23.97 8.59
CA ALA A 85 -9.27 -23.13 9.07
C ALA A 85 -10.27 -22.89 7.93
N LYS A 86 -11.48 -22.47 8.27
CA LYS A 86 -12.44 -22.00 7.26
C LYS A 86 -11.76 -20.93 6.40
N PHE A 87 -11.74 -21.15 5.08
CA PHE A 87 -11.18 -20.18 4.16
C PHE A 87 -11.98 -18.88 4.24
N ARG A 88 -11.30 -17.79 4.61
CA ARG A 88 -11.84 -16.44 4.64
C ARG A 88 -11.55 -15.74 3.31
N THR A 89 -12.55 -15.10 2.71
CA THR A 89 -12.35 -14.14 1.60
C THR A 89 -12.19 -12.72 2.12
N TYR A 90 -11.59 -11.81 1.34
CA TYR A 90 -11.40 -10.43 1.79
C TYR A 90 -12.71 -9.64 1.97
N HIS A 91 -13.83 -10.10 1.39
CA HIS A 91 -15.14 -9.49 1.59
C HIS A 91 -15.84 -9.92 2.89
N GLU A 92 -15.38 -11.01 3.53
CA GLU A 92 -15.95 -11.41 4.82
C GLU A 92 -15.53 -10.44 5.94
N PRO A 93 -16.28 -10.37 7.05
CA PRO A 93 -15.92 -9.52 8.18
C PRO A 93 -14.46 -9.74 8.62
N SER A 94 -13.77 -8.63 8.90
CA SER A 94 -12.44 -8.61 9.49
C SER A 94 -12.46 -9.13 10.93
N HIS A 95 -11.32 -9.59 11.43
CA HIS A 95 -11.13 -9.83 12.85
C HIS A 95 -10.84 -8.54 13.63
N SER A 96 -11.08 -8.59 14.92
CA SER A 96 -10.73 -7.56 15.90
C SER A 96 -10.33 -8.26 17.19
N LYS A 97 -9.96 -7.49 18.21
CA LYS A 97 -9.49 -8.00 19.50
C LYS A 97 -10.34 -9.17 20.02
N GLY A 98 -9.71 -10.34 20.13
CA GLY A 98 -10.32 -11.59 20.61
C GLY A 98 -10.95 -12.47 19.53
N THR A 99 -11.50 -11.91 18.45
CA THR A 99 -12.30 -12.71 17.49
C THR A 99 -11.46 -13.70 16.69
N PHE A 100 -10.22 -13.34 16.32
CA PHE A 100 -9.33 -14.28 15.63
C PHE A 100 -8.85 -15.41 16.54
N ARG A 101 -8.55 -15.12 17.80
CA ARG A 101 -8.17 -16.15 18.78
C ARG A 101 -9.29 -17.17 18.94
N SER A 102 -10.54 -16.71 19.07
CA SER A 102 -11.71 -17.58 19.14
C SER A 102 -11.86 -18.45 17.90
N LEU A 103 -11.66 -17.90 16.69
CA LEU A 103 -11.65 -18.70 15.45
C LEU A 103 -10.62 -19.83 15.49
N ILE A 104 -9.40 -19.53 15.96
CA ILE A 104 -8.31 -20.51 16.05
C ILE A 104 -8.64 -21.59 17.08
N ASP A 105 -9.13 -21.21 18.27
CA ASP A 105 -9.51 -22.17 19.31
C ASP A 105 -10.66 -23.08 18.83
N ASP A 106 -11.65 -22.53 18.14
CA ASP A 106 -12.73 -23.30 17.50
C ASP A 106 -12.22 -24.26 16.42
N THR A 107 -11.28 -23.79 15.60
CA THR A 107 -10.64 -24.61 14.55
C THR A 107 -9.89 -25.80 15.18
N ILE A 108 -9.17 -25.55 16.27
CA ILE A 108 -8.48 -26.60 17.04
C ILE A 108 -9.48 -27.53 17.74
N ALA A 109 -10.64 -27.06 18.17
CA ALA A 109 -11.65 -27.94 18.78
C ALA A 109 -12.34 -28.85 17.76
N LYS A 110 -12.52 -28.38 16.51
CA LYS A 110 -13.37 -29.03 15.49
C LYS A 110 -12.59 -29.88 14.47
N ASN A 111 -11.26 -29.80 14.42
CA ASN A 111 -10.48 -30.47 13.36
C ASN A 111 -10.39 -32.00 13.47
N GLY A 112 -10.53 -32.58 14.67
CA GLY A 112 -10.45 -34.03 14.88
C GLY A 112 -9.06 -34.68 14.72
N VAL A 113 -8.02 -33.91 14.43
CA VAL A 113 -6.62 -34.36 14.24
C VAL A 113 -5.79 -34.20 15.52
N ILE A 114 -5.96 -33.09 16.22
CA ILE A 114 -5.19 -32.75 17.43
C ILE A 114 -5.99 -31.82 18.34
N THR A 115 -5.83 -32.02 19.65
CA THR A 115 -6.43 -31.16 20.68
C THR A 115 -5.46 -30.10 21.18
N ARG A 116 -5.98 -28.99 21.74
CA ARG A 116 -5.15 -27.88 22.27
C ARG A 116 -4.06 -28.34 23.25
N PRO A 117 -4.31 -29.24 24.22
CA PRO A 117 -3.28 -29.72 25.15
C PRO A 117 -2.16 -30.54 24.51
N GLU A 118 -2.39 -31.14 23.34
CA GLU A 118 -1.38 -31.92 22.63
C GLU A 118 -0.40 -31.04 21.83
N ILE A 119 -0.78 -29.80 21.52
CA ILE A 119 0.08 -28.85 20.80
C ILE A 119 1.25 -28.47 21.70
N SER A 120 2.46 -28.77 21.24
CA SER A 120 3.70 -28.51 21.96
C SER A 120 4.88 -28.34 21.01
N ALA A 121 6.05 -27.96 21.53
CA ALA A 121 7.28 -27.91 20.72
C ALA A 121 7.63 -29.25 20.04
N LYS A 122 7.21 -30.39 20.63
CA LYS A 122 7.41 -31.73 20.06
C LYS A 122 6.32 -32.13 19.06
N LYS A 123 5.16 -31.49 19.13
CA LYS A 123 4.00 -31.74 18.27
C LYS A 123 3.43 -30.39 17.79
N PRO A 124 4.19 -29.64 16.97
CA PRO A 124 3.74 -28.34 16.49
C PRO A 124 2.66 -28.51 15.41
N VAL A 125 1.81 -27.50 15.27
CA VAL A 125 0.70 -27.49 14.31
C VAL A 125 0.79 -26.25 13.45
N ARG A 126 0.62 -26.43 12.14
CA ARG A 126 0.38 -25.34 11.19
C ARG A 126 -1.12 -25.20 10.95
N ILE A 127 -1.64 -23.99 11.05
CA ILE A 127 -3.02 -23.67 10.68
C ILE A 127 -3.00 -22.85 9.41
N LEU A 128 -3.65 -23.33 8.35
CA LEU A 128 -3.83 -22.57 7.12
C LEU A 128 -5.02 -21.62 7.30
N TYR A 129 -4.79 -20.36 6.95
CA TYR A 129 -5.79 -19.29 6.97
C TYR A 129 -6.06 -18.79 5.56
N GLY A 130 -7.25 -18.23 5.33
CA GLY A 130 -7.64 -17.67 4.04
C GLY A 130 -6.94 -16.35 3.72
N ASP A 131 -7.59 -15.49 2.94
CA ASP A 131 -7.02 -14.22 2.50
C ASP A 131 -6.88 -13.22 3.69
N PRO A 132 -5.65 -12.82 4.06
CA PRO A 132 -5.41 -11.91 5.17
C PRO A 132 -5.52 -10.43 4.80
N TYR A 133 -5.77 -10.04 3.54
CA TYR A 133 -5.65 -8.65 3.08
C TYR A 133 -6.28 -7.61 4.01
N VAL A 134 -7.56 -7.79 4.36
CA VAL A 134 -8.30 -6.93 5.30
C VAL A 134 -8.75 -7.76 6.51
N GLY A 135 -7.88 -8.67 6.94
CA GLY A 135 -8.16 -9.68 7.95
C GLY A 135 -8.20 -9.13 9.38
N TRP A 136 -7.67 -7.94 9.64
CA TRP A 136 -7.62 -7.32 10.96
C TRP A 136 -8.11 -5.88 10.92
N ASN A 137 -8.95 -5.48 11.87
CA ASN A 137 -9.47 -4.12 12.00
C ASN A 137 -8.83 -3.42 13.21
N TYR A 138 -7.98 -2.45 12.93
CA TYR A 138 -7.25 -1.66 13.93
C TYR A 138 -8.16 -0.67 14.66
N VAL A 139 -9.14 -0.09 13.96
CA VAL A 139 -10.11 0.86 14.53
C VAL A 139 -11.00 0.13 15.54
N ALA A 140 -11.62 -0.98 15.15
CA ALA A 140 -12.47 -1.80 16.02
C ALA A 140 -11.71 -2.43 17.19
N SER A 141 -10.38 -2.55 17.08
CA SER A 141 -9.53 -3.06 18.16
C SER A 141 -8.94 -1.95 19.05
N ALA A 142 -9.13 -0.68 18.70
CA ALA A 142 -8.47 0.48 19.30
C ALA A 142 -6.93 0.35 19.31
N GLU A 143 -6.37 -0.04 18.16
CA GLU A 143 -4.95 -0.42 17.99
C GLU A 143 -4.17 0.51 17.04
N MET A 144 -4.47 1.82 17.06
CA MET A 144 -3.87 2.78 16.13
C MET A 144 -2.35 2.96 16.32
N GLU A 145 -1.82 2.82 17.54
CA GLU A 145 -0.37 2.84 17.76
C GLU A 145 0.30 1.55 17.27
N MET A 146 -0.33 0.39 17.48
CA MET A 146 0.15 -0.88 16.92
C MET A 146 0.16 -0.86 15.38
N LYS A 147 -0.86 -0.24 14.77
CA LYS A 147 -0.92 0.03 13.33
C LYS A 147 0.35 0.80 12.88
N LYS A 148 0.63 1.96 13.49
CA LYS A 148 1.84 2.77 13.21
C LYS A 148 3.14 1.99 13.40
N ASP A 149 3.27 1.19 14.45
CA ASP A 149 4.48 0.42 14.70
C ASP A 149 4.67 -0.69 13.67
N LEU A 150 3.61 -1.46 13.36
CA LEU A 150 3.65 -2.48 12.31
C LEU A 150 3.97 -1.86 10.95
N PHE A 151 3.42 -0.68 10.62
CA PHE A 151 3.77 0.05 9.42
C PHE A 151 5.28 0.25 9.26
N ARG A 152 5.96 0.68 10.33
CA ARG A 152 7.39 1.05 10.29
C ARG A 152 8.34 -0.15 10.17
N THR A 153 7.90 -1.33 10.59
CA THR A 153 8.72 -2.55 10.56
C THR A 153 8.95 -3.09 9.15
N LEU A 154 7.97 -2.98 8.24
CA LEU A 154 8.09 -3.52 6.88
C LEU A 154 8.54 -2.45 5.89
N ARG A 155 9.78 -2.60 5.40
CA ARG A 155 10.42 -1.70 4.45
C ARG A 155 10.70 -2.41 3.13
N TYR A 156 10.76 -1.66 2.04
CA TYR A 156 11.28 -2.17 0.77
C TYR A 156 12.75 -2.52 0.90
N ASN A 157 13.24 -3.47 0.08
CA ASN A 157 14.64 -3.87 0.15
C ASN A 157 15.59 -2.70 -0.21
N ASN A 158 16.84 -2.79 0.24
CA ASN A 158 17.81 -1.70 0.12
C ASN A 158 18.14 -1.35 -1.34
N LYS A 159 18.16 -2.34 -2.24
CA LYS A 159 18.44 -2.13 -3.67
C LYS A 159 17.36 -1.26 -4.32
N LEU A 160 16.09 -1.61 -4.11
CA LEU A 160 14.97 -0.87 -4.69
C LEU A 160 14.79 0.50 -4.04
N SER A 161 15.02 0.59 -2.72
CA SER A 161 14.97 1.86 -1.99
C SER A 161 16.06 2.84 -2.43
N GLU A 162 17.29 2.35 -2.63
CA GLU A 162 18.39 3.14 -3.19
C GLU A 162 18.06 3.64 -4.60
N LEU A 163 17.53 2.76 -5.46
CA LEU A 163 17.12 3.17 -6.80
C LEU A 163 15.99 4.20 -6.77
N GLY A 164 15.01 4.05 -5.86
CA GLY A 164 13.96 5.05 -5.64
C GLY A 164 14.49 6.41 -5.20
N ARG A 165 15.48 6.44 -4.31
CA ARG A 165 16.17 7.69 -3.95
C ARG A 165 16.86 8.35 -5.13
N GLN A 166 17.54 7.57 -5.98
CA GLN A 166 18.16 8.08 -7.20
C GLN A 166 17.13 8.66 -8.20
N VAL A 167 15.94 8.06 -8.30
CA VAL A 167 14.83 8.63 -9.09
C VAL A 167 14.36 9.96 -8.50
N PHE A 168 14.21 10.05 -7.18
CA PHE A 168 13.82 11.29 -6.53
C PHE A 168 14.92 12.38 -6.65
N ASP A 169 16.20 12.02 -6.55
CA ASP A 169 17.32 12.95 -6.77
C ASP A 169 17.30 13.52 -8.20
N ALA A 170 17.04 12.67 -9.20
CA ALA A 170 16.86 13.12 -10.58
C ALA A 170 15.67 14.08 -10.72
N LEU A 171 14.57 13.80 -10.02
CA LEU A 171 13.39 14.69 -9.97
C LEU A 171 13.75 16.06 -9.36
N LYS A 172 14.48 16.09 -8.24
CA LYS A 172 14.92 17.33 -7.58
C LYS A 172 15.96 18.10 -8.38
N GLN A 173 16.74 17.43 -9.23
CA GLN A 173 17.64 18.11 -10.19
C GLN A 173 16.86 18.75 -11.34
N LYS A 174 15.74 18.14 -11.73
CA LYS A 174 14.90 18.61 -12.84
C LYS A 174 13.97 19.76 -12.43
N ILE A 175 13.39 19.69 -11.23
CA ILE A 175 12.37 20.63 -10.74
C ILE A 175 13.03 21.65 -9.80
N THR A 176 12.88 22.94 -10.11
CA THR A 176 13.41 24.05 -9.29
C THR A 176 12.45 24.54 -8.21
N GLY A 177 11.15 24.27 -8.36
CA GLY A 177 10.09 24.66 -7.43
C GLY A 177 9.68 23.54 -6.46
N PRO A 178 8.53 23.69 -5.79
CA PRO A 178 7.91 22.61 -5.04
C PRO A 178 7.59 21.41 -5.95
N VAL A 179 7.85 20.21 -5.47
CA VAL A 179 7.49 18.95 -6.15
C VAL A 179 6.04 18.63 -5.83
N VAL A 180 5.19 18.61 -6.86
CA VAL A 180 3.83 18.07 -6.76
C VAL A 180 3.80 16.68 -7.39
N ALA A 181 3.50 15.67 -6.58
CA ALA A 181 3.39 14.29 -7.02
C ALA A 181 1.92 13.84 -7.11
N VAL A 182 1.56 13.25 -8.25
CA VAL A 182 0.24 12.68 -8.50
C VAL A 182 0.38 11.19 -8.73
N HIS A 183 -0.41 10.39 -8.02
CA HIS A 183 -0.57 8.97 -8.34
C HIS A 183 -1.85 8.77 -9.16
N LEU A 184 -1.69 8.37 -10.43
CA LEU A 184 -2.74 8.19 -11.40
C LEU A 184 -2.96 6.70 -11.67
N ARG A 185 -4.19 6.22 -11.51
CA ARG A 185 -4.59 4.85 -11.87
C ARG A 185 -5.27 4.84 -13.22
N GLY A 186 -4.51 4.46 -14.24
CA GLY A 186 -4.97 4.41 -15.63
C GLY A 186 -4.74 3.06 -16.29
N GLU A 187 -4.31 2.05 -15.53
CA GLU A 187 -4.06 0.71 -16.03
C GLU A 187 -5.36 -0.01 -16.42
N VAL A 188 -5.28 -0.96 -17.36
CA VAL A 188 -6.44 -1.70 -17.89
C VAL A 188 -7.17 -2.53 -16.82
N ASP A 189 -6.49 -2.89 -15.74
CA ASP A 189 -7.07 -3.58 -14.58
C ASP A 189 -7.85 -2.64 -13.65
N TRP A 190 -7.78 -1.33 -13.84
CA TRP A 190 -8.44 -0.36 -12.97
C TRP A 190 -9.94 -0.28 -13.24
N PRO A 191 -10.81 -0.57 -12.25
CA PRO A 191 -12.25 -0.47 -12.44
C PRO A 191 -12.72 0.99 -12.50
N ASP A 192 -13.55 1.34 -13.49
CA ASP A 192 -14.13 2.70 -13.60
C ASP A 192 -14.88 3.14 -12.35
N GLY A 193 -15.57 2.21 -11.68
CA GLY A 193 -16.28 2.46 -10.42
C GLY A 193 -15.38 2.86 -9.25
N PHE A 194 -14.05 2.70 -9.37
CA PHE A 194 -13.07 3.12 -8.36
C PHE A 194 -12.52 4.51 -8.64
N GLY A 195 -13.12 5.23 -9.58
CA GLY A 195 -12.71 6.56 -10.04
C GLY A 195 -11.94 6.42 -11.33
N GLY A 196 -12.66 6.41 -12.45
CA GLY A 196 -12.09 6.28 -13.79
C GLY A 196 -11.10 7.42 -14.13
N LEU A 197 -10.36 7.22 -15.23
CA LEU A 197 -9.27 8.12 -15.63
C LEU A 197 -9.73 9.58 -15.79
N ASP A 198 -10.84 9.81 -16.48
CA ASP A 198 -11.34 11.18 -16.75
C ASP A 198 -11.67 11.90 -15.43
N LEU A 199 -12.32 11.22 -14.49
CA LEU A 199 -12.63 11.77 -13.17
C LEU A 199 -11.35 12.14 -12.40
N GLN A 200 -10.33 11.28 -12.44
CA GLN A 200 -9.05 11.55 -11.80
C GLN A 200 -8.39 12.79 -12.40
N ILE A 201 -8.32 12.88 -13.73
CA ILE A 201 -7.71 14.00 -14.44
C ILE A 201 -8.44 15.31 -14.11
N ASP A 202 -9.77 15.32 -14.14
CA ASP A 202 -10.56 16.52 -13.85
C ASP A 202 -10.32 17.03 -12.41
N LEU A 203 -10.42 16.13 -11.42
CA LEU A 203 -10.26 16.48 -10.01
C LEU A 203 -8.82 16.88 -9.67
N TYR A 204 -7.82 16.17 -10.21
CA TYR A 204 -6.42 16.57 -10.03
C TYR A 204 -6.12 17.90 -10.70
N THR A 205 -6.63 18.14 -11.91
CA THR A 205 -6.43 19.42 -12.62
C THR A 205 -7.00 20.58 -11.83
N GLN A 206 -8.22 20.44 -11.30
CA GLN A 206 -8.82 21.45 -10.45
C GLN A 206 -7.94 21.74 -9.23
N LYS A 207 -7.45 20.71 -8.52
CA LYS A 207 -6.63 20.91 -7.32
C LYS A 207 -5.23 21.43 -7.60
N LEU A 208 -4.65 21.09 -8.75
CA LEU A 208 -3.40 21.67 -9.21
C LEU A 208 -3.56 23.18 -9.44
N LEU A 209 -4.63 23.60 -10.13
CA LEU A 209 -4.92 25.02 -10.35
C LEU A 209 -5.12 25.79 -9.03
N GLU A 210 -5.94 25.26 -8.12
CA GLU A 210 -6.14 25.86 -6.79
C GLU A 210 -4.81 25.99 -6.00
N LEU A 211 -3.98 24.95 -6.06
CA LEU A 211 -2.69 24.92 -5.37
C LEU A 211 -1.70 25.92 -5.99
N ARG A 212 -1.64 26.01 -7.33
CA ARG A 212 -0.81 26.97 -8.05
C ARG A 212 -1.19 28.41 -7.72
N ASP A 213 -2.48 28.70 -7.70
CA ASP A 213 -3.00 30.06 -7.48
C ASP A 213 -2.82 30.50 -6.01
N SER A 214 -2.68 29.55 -5.08
CA SER A 214 -2.40 29.82 -3.66
C SER A 214 -0.90 29.79 -3.29
N THR A 215 -0.03 29.23 -4.14
CA THR A 215 1.41 29.07 -3.85
C THR A 215 2.26 30.03 -4.70
N LEU A 216 2.32 31.29 -4.24
CA LEU A 216 2.99 32.38 -4.94
C LEU A 216 4.36 32.73 -4.33
N ASP A 217 5.29 33.19 -5.17
CA ASP A 217 6.55 33.77 -4.73
C ASP A 217 6.35 35.19 -4.12
N VAL A 218 7.43 35.79 -3.64
CA VAL A 218 7.42 37.15 -3.06
C VAL A 218 6.94 38.24 -4.02
N ASN A 219 6.92 37.96 -5.33
CA ASN A 219 6.46 38.87 -6.38
C ASN A 219 5.05 38.53 -6.87
N GLY A 220 4.37 37.55 -6.25
CA GLY A 220 3.03 37.13 -6.63
C GLY A 220 2.99 36.16 -7.83
N ASN A 221 4.13 35.58 -8.25
CA ASN A 221 4.15 34.61 -9.34
C ASN A 221 3.92 33.19 -8.84
N ALA A 222 3.14 32.41 -9.59
CA ALA A 222 2.97 30.99 -9.35
C ALA A 222 4.31 30.23 -9.39
N THR A 223 4.59 29.48 -8.32
CA THR A 223 5.81 28.69 -8.17
C THR A 223 5.66 27.23 -8.61
N ILE A 224 4.42 26.73 -8.67
CA ILE A 224 4.12 25.37 -9.09
C ILE A 224 3.90 25.34 -10.60
N ARG A 225 4.82 24.67 -11.29
CA ARG A 225 4.81 24.50 -12.75
C ARG A 225 5.05 23.05 -13.16
N ASP A 226 5.73 22.29 -12.33
CA ASP A 226 6.11 20.92 -12.61
C ASP A 226 5.26 19.95 -11.79
N VAL A 227 4.77 18.90 -12.45
CA VAL A 227 3.99 17.82 -11.82
C VAL A 227 4.67 16.49 -12.13
N TYR A 228 5.02 15.73 -11.10
CA TYR A 228 5.46 14.35 -11.24
C TYR A 228 4.25 13.43 -11.24
N VAL A 229 4.11 12.57 -12.26
CA VAL A 229 3.02 11.58 -12.34
C VAL A 229 3.58 10.16 -12.21
N SER A 230 3.06 9.41 -11.23
CA SER A 230 3.25 7.97 -11.11
C SER A 230 2.05 7.25 -11.71
N CYS A 231 2.28 6.46 -12.75
CA CYS A 231 1.28 5.65 -13.42
C CYS A 231 1.94 4.50 -14.20
N GLY A 232 1.34 3.31 -14.18
CA GLY A 232 1.81 2.17 -14.96
C GLY A 232 1.39 2.18 -16.43
N ASN A 233 0.52 3.11 -16.85
CA ASN A 233 -0.01 3.19 -18.23
C ASN A 233 0.50 4.43 -18.98
N PRO A 234 1.38 4.28 -19.99
CA PRO A 234 1.87 5.38 -20.81
C PRO A 234 0.77 6.20 -21.52
N ASP A 235 -0.34 5.58 -21.89
CA ASP A 235 -1.43 6.26 -22.60
C ASP A 235 -2.19 7.18 -21.64
N ALA A 236 -2.43 6.72 -20.41
CA ALA A 236 -3.03 7.54 -19.35
C ALA A 236 -2.14 8.74 -18.99
N ILE A 237 -0.82 8.53 -18.90
CA ILE A 237 0.16 9.61 -18.70
C ILE A 237 0.04 10.66 -19.81
N ARG A 238 0.00 10.23 -21.09
CA ARG A 238 -0.14 11.16 -22.22
C ARG A 238 -1.46 11.92 -22.21
N THR A 239 -2.56 11.28 -21.80
CA THR A 239 -3.85 11.97 -21.66
C THR A 239 -3.80 13.02 -20.55
N PHE A 240 -3.23 12.69 -19.39
CA PHE A 240 -3.05 13.63 -18.28
C PHE A 240 -2.16 14.82 -18.68
N GLN A 241 -1.04 14.55 -19.36
CA GLN A 241 -0.14 15.56 -19.89
C GLN A 241 -0.85 16.53 -20.84
N LYS A 242 -1.63 16.02 -21.81
CA LYS A 242 -2.40 16.84 -22.76
C LYS A 242 -3.43 17.76 -22.08
N GLY A 243 -3.98 17.34 -20.94
CA GLY A 243 -4.90 18.16 -20.15
C GLY A 243 -4.21 19.32 -19.43
N LEU A 244 -2.98 19.09 -18.96
CA LEU A 244 -2.25 20.06 -18.12
C LEU A 244 -1.34 21.02 -18.90
N GLU A 245 -0.79 20.60 -20.04
CA GLU A 245 0.11 21.45 -20.86
C GLU A 245 -0.52 22.80 -21.28
N PRO A 246 -1.78 22.87 -21.77
CA PRO A 246 -2.41 24.14 -22.12
C PRO A 246 -2.59 25.08 -20.92
N LEU A 247 -2.56 24.55 -19.70
CA LEU A 247 -2.68 25.31 -18.46
C LEU A 247 -1.32 25.81 -17.96
N GLY A 248 -0.22 25.50 -18.68
CA GLY A 248 1.13 25.95 -18.36
C GLY A 248 1.92 25.03 -17.42
N TYR A 249 1.46 23.79 -17.21
CA TYR A 249 2.22 22.79 -16.46
C TYR A 249 3.17 21.99 -17.35
N VAL A 250 4.23 21.49 -16.74
CA VAL A 250 5.13 20.47 -17.31
C VAL A 250 4.93 19.18 -16.52
N VAL A 251 4.55 18.11 -17.21
CA VAL A 251 4.35 16.79 -16.59
C VAL A 251 5.61 15.94 -16.79
N HIS A 252 6.10 15.36 -15.70
CA HIS A 252 7.25 14.45 -15.67
C HIS A 252 6.80 13.07 -15.24
N ASP A 253 7.07 12.04 -16.05
CA ASP A 253 6.97 10.64 -15.64
C ASP A 253 8.37 10.06 -15.41
N LYS A 254 8.45 8.96 -14.66
CA LYS A 254 9.70 8.27 -14.31
C LYS A 254 10.60 7.99 -15.52
N LEU A 255 10.07 7.49 -16.62
CA LEU A 255 10.90 7.05 -17.74
C LEU A 255 11.45 8.25 -18.51
N THR A 256 10.61 9.25 -18.77
CA THR A 256 11.05 10.48 -19.45
C THR A 256 12.03 11.27 -18.59
N LEU A 257 11.80 11.34 -17.27
CA LEU A 257 12.71 11.98 -16.31
C LEU A 257 14.13 11.39 -16.36
N LEU A 258 14.23 10.07 -16.46
CA LEU A 258 15.50 9.34 -16.40
C LEU A 258 16.25 9.27 -17.75
N THR A 259 15.74 9.88 -18.81
CA THR A 259 16.40 9.87 -20.14
C THR A 259 17.83 10.40 -20.12
N ASN A 260 18.13 11.38 -19.25
CA ASN A 260 19.47 11.92 -19.04
C ASN A 260 20.28 11.19 -17.94
N HIS A 261 19.73 10.11 -17.40
CA HIS A 261 20.28 9.30 -16.32
C HIS A 261 20.34 7.82 -16.74
N SER A 262 21.03 7.55 -17.85
CA SER A 262 21.05 6.24 -18.53
C SER A 262 21.31 5.05 -17.61
N ASP A 263 22.29 5.13 -16.70
CA ASP A 263 22.59 4.07 -15.73
C ASP A 263 21.43 3.76 -14.78
N ILE A 264 20.64 4.77 -14.40
CA ILE A 264 19.47 4.63 -13.54
C ILE A 264 18.31 4.07 -14.36
N LEU A 265 18.10 4.61 -15.57
CA LEU A 265 17.05 4.19 -16.49
C LEU A 265 17.18 2.69 -16.83
N GLU A 266 18.38 2.22 -17.16
CA GLU A 266 18.63 0.81 -17.48
C GLU A 266 18.25 -0.09 -16.30
N LYS A 267 18.65 0.27 -15.08
CA LYS A 267 18.31 -0.48 -13.87
C LYS A 267 16.80 -0.51 -13.62
N VAL A 268 16.11 0.62 -13.79
CA VAL A 268 14.64 0.72 -13.61
C VAL A 268 13.91 -0.11 -14.67
N GLN A 269 14.35 -0.06 -15.92
CA GLN A 269 13.74 -0.81 -17.03
C GLN A 269 13.95 -2.33 -16.89
N ALA A 270 15.05 -2.75 -16.29
CA ALA A 270 15.32 -4.17 -16.01
C ALA A 270 14.44 -4.75 -14.88
N LEU A 271 13.73 -3.92 -14.11
CA LEU A 271 12.81 -4.38 -13.07
C LEU A 271 11.46 -4.81 -13.66
N ARG A 272 10.90 -5.88 -13.07
CA ARG A 272 9.50 -6.29 -13.24
C ARG A 272 8.55 -5.20 -12.75
N PHE A 273 7.29 -5.23 -13.19
CA PHE A 273 6.28 -4.21 -12.89
C PHE A 273 6.22 -3.77 -11.42
N ASP A 274 6.05 -4.70 -10.46
CA ASP A 274 5.93 -4.37 -9.03
C ASP A 274 7.22 -3.76 -8.44
N ALA A 275 8.38 -4.33 -8.77
CA ALA A 275 9.66 -3.80 -8.31
C ALA A 275 9.94 -2.42 -8.91
N ARG A 276 9.50 -2.19 -10.15
CA ARG A 276 9.58 -0.88 -10.82
C ARG A 276 8.67 0.16 -10.16
N ALA A 277 7.51 -0.24 -9.63
CA ALA A 277 6.62 0.67 -8.90
C ALA A 277 7.26 1.14 -7.58
N ILE A 278 8.02 0.28 -6.90
CA ILE A 278 8.74 0.65 -5.66
C ILE A 278 9.68 1.84 -5.87
N THR A 279 10.30 1.96 -7.05
CA THR A 279 11.25 3.06 -7.33
C THR A 279 10.57 4.42 -7.46
N GLU A 280 9.25 4.51 -7.35
CA GLU A 280 8.51 5.79 -7.30
C GLU A 280 8.12 6.18 -5.89
N TYR A 281 8.19 5.25 -4.94
CA TYR A 281 7.72 5.46 -3.58
C TYR A 281 8.35 6.70 -2.94
N GLU A 282 9.66 6.87 -3.06
CA GLU A 282 10.36 8.05 -2.52
C GLU A 282 9.86 9.35 -3.16
N SER A 283 9.69 9.38 -4.49
CA SER A 283 9.17 10.55 -5.20
C SER A 283 7.76 10.94 -4.74
N LEU A 284 6.92 9.96 -4.39
CA LEU A 284 5.56 10.21 -3.91
C LEU A 284 5.52 10.62 -2.43
N VAL A 285 6.34 9.99 -1.58
CA VAL A 285 6.36 10.24 -0.14
C VAL A 285 7.11 11.52 0.21
N SER A 286 8.16 11.86 -0.52
CA SER A 286 9.03 13.02 -0.21
C SER A 286 8.68 14.28 -1.01
N ALA A 287 7.65 14.23 -1.86
CA ALA A 287 7.13 15.42 -2.54
C ALA A 287 6.59 16.48 -1.56
N ASP A 288 6.66 17.75 -1.94
CA ASP A 288 6.07 18.85 -1.15
C ASP A 288 4.54 18.72 -1.08
N TYR A 289 3.92 18.25 -2.16
CA TYR A 289 2.50 17.97 -2.26
C TYR A 289 2.23 16.62 -2.90
N PHE A 290 1.28 15.86 -2.37
CA PHE A 290 0.85 14.57 -2.92
C PHE A 290 -0.66 14.56 -3.17
N MET A 291 -1.07 14.05 -4.34
CA MET A 291 -2.46 13.77 -4.68
C MET A 291 -2.62 12.33 -5.16
N GLY A 292 -3.50 11.57 -4.51
CA GLY A 292 -3.81 10.18 -4.85
C GLY A 292 -5.32 9.92 -4.87
N LEU A 293 -5.74 8.65 -4.77
CA LEU A 293 -7.14 8.24 -4.67
C LEU A 293 -7.33 7.14 -3.64
N LEU A 294 -8.35 7.30 -2.79
CA LEU A 294 -8.61 6.43 -1.62
C LEU A 294 -8.85 4.96 -2.00
N THR A 295 -9.40 4.71 -3.18
CA THR A 295 -9.66 3.34 -3.67
C THR A 295 -8.39 2.60 -4.08
N SER A 296 -7.23 3.27 -4.10
CA SER A 296 -5.94 2.67 -4.44
C SER A 296 -5.06 2.46 -3.21
N SER A 297 -4.77 1.19 -2.92
CA SER A 297 -3.84 0.81 -1.85
C SER A 297 -2.43 1.41 -1.96
N LEU A 298 -1.99 1.87 -3.14
CA LEU A 298 -0.72 2.62 -3.28
C LEU A 298 -0.87 4.07 -2.82
N SER A 299 -1.96 4.73 -3.17
CA SER A 299 -2.25 6.07 -2.66
C SER A 299 -2.45 6.07 -1.15
N ASP A 300 -3.13 5.05 -0.62
CA ASP A 300 -3.30 4.83 0.82
C ASP A 300 -1.95 4.67 1.53
N LEU A 301 -1.08 3.81 1.00
CA LEU A 301 0.28 3.64 1.52
C LEU A 301 1.04 4.97 1.55
N VAL A 302 1.05 5.72 0.44
CA VAL A 302 1.79 6.98 0.36
C VAL A 302 1.20 8.02 1.31
N ALA A 303 -0.13 8.18 1.33
CA ALA A 303 -0.79 9.11 2.23
C ALA A 303 -0.48 8.76 3.69
N TYR A 304 -0.60 7.49 4.07
CA TYR A 304 -0.27 7.06 5.42
C TYR A 304 1.22 7.24 5.74
N ALA A 305 2.14 6.93 4.83
CA ALA A 305 3.57 7.14 5.01
C ALA A 305 3.91 8.62 5.31
N ARG A 306 3.25 9.55 4.62
CA ARG A 306 3.42 10.99 4.80
C ARG A 306 2.87 11.48 6.14
N THR A 307 1.84 10.84 6.66
CA THR A 307 1.05 11.36 7.79
C THR A 307 1.16 10.51 9.06
N VAL A 308 1.86 9.36 9.04
CA VAL A 308 1.97 8.42 10.17
C VAL A 308 2.60 9.05 11.43
N GLY A 309 3.38 10.12 11.24
CA GLY A 309 4.00 10.90 12.31
C GLY A 309 3.14 12.07 12.84
N GLU A 310 2.00 12.37 12.23
CA GLU A 310 1.12 13.45 12.67
C GLU A 310 0.39 13.09 13.97
N GLU A 311 -0.02 14.13 14.72
CA GLU A 311 -0.86 13.97 15.89
C GLU A 311 -2.30 13.60 15.49
N GLY A 312 -2.84 12.55 16.10
CA GLY A 312 -4.15 11.98 15.76
C GLY A 312 -4.10 11.00 14.60
N ASP A 313 -5.27 10.69 14.02
CA ASP A 313 -5.39 9.90 12.80
C ASP A 313 -5.77 10.80 11.62
N TYR A 314 -4.89 10.86 10.62
CA TYR A 314 -5.07 11.69 9.43
C TYR A 314 -6.33 11.32 8.65
N PHE A 315 -6.64 10.03 8.52
CA PHE A 315 -7.78 9.57 7.74
C PHE A 315 -9.09 9.94 8.44
N ASP A 316 -9.19 9.72 9.75
CA ASP A 316 -10.35 10.12 10.55
C ASP A 316 -10.57 11.64 10.54
N LYS A 317 -9.49 12.42 10.57
CA LYS A 317 -9.56 13.88 10.60
C LYS A 317 -9.87 14.52 9.24
N TYR A 318 -9.28 14.00 8.16
CA TYR A 318 -9.31 14.69 6.86
C TYR A 318 -10.02 13.92 5.75
N ILE A 319 -10.11 12.59 5.82
CA ILE A 319 -10.61 11.74 4.72
C ILE A 319 -12.01 11.19 5.01
N HIS A 320 -12.23 10.65 6.21
CA HIS A 320 -13.48 10.03 6.64
C HIS A 320 -14.60 10.99 7.09
N PRO A 321 -14.40 12.30 7.40
CA PRO A 321 -15.50 13.15 7.82
C PRO A 321 -16.66 13.18 6.82
N GLY A 322 -17.87 12.94 7.34
CA GLY A 322 -19.12 12.86 6.57
C GLY A 322 -19.38 11.52 5.88
N SER A 323 -18.48 10.54 6.01
CA SER A 323 -18.65 9.19 5.42
C SER A 323 -19.19 8.17 6.42
N THR A 324 -19.67 7.04 5.91
CA THR A 324 -20.11 5.88 6.71
C THR A 324 -19.50 4.59 6.17
N ARG A 325 -19.32 3.59 7.05
CA ARG A 325 -18.94 2.23 6.59
C ARG A 325 -20.17 1.53 6.02
N ALA A 326 -20.10 1.14 4.75
CA ALA A 326 -21.18 0.44 4.06
C ALA A 326 -21.00 -1.10 4.14
N THR A 327 -19.77 -1.57 3.95
CA THR A 327 -19.40 -2.99 4.08
C THR A 327 -18.10 -3.13 4.87
N SER A 328 -17.57 -4.35 4.96
CA SER A 328 -16.24 -4.65 5.51
C SER A 328 -15.09 -4.07 4.70
N VAL A 329 -15.33 -3.57 3.48
CA VAL A 329 -14.29 -2.99 2.62
C VAL A 329 -14.70 -1.68 2.00
N ASP A 330 -15.99 -1.38 1.94
CA ASP A 330 -16.50 -0.17 1.28
C ASP A 330 -16.87 0.92 2.30
N ARG A 331 -16.57 2.14 1.90
CA ARG A 331 -16.99 3.37 2.58
C ARG A 331 -17.88 4.16 1.63
N GLU A 332 -18.96 4.70 2.19
CA GLU A 332 -19.93 5.52 1.48
C GLU A 332 -19.67 7.00 1.78
N TYR A 333 -19.59 7.79 0.71
CA TYR A 333 -19.54 9.24 0.75
C TYR A 333 -20.87 9.79 0.21
N PRO A 334 -21.58 10.63 0.97
CA PRO A 334 -22.88 11.17 0.55
C PRO A 334 -22.75 12.21 -0.57
N ASP A 335 -21.58 12.85 -0.68
CA ASP A 335 -21.29 13.87 -1.68
C ASP A 335 -20.68 13.24 -2.95
N PRO A 336 -20.79 13.91 -4.12
CA PRO A 336 -20.08 13.51 -5.32
C PRO A 336 -18.56 13.37 -5.10
N PRO A 337 -17.86 12.60 -5.96
CA PRO A 337 -16.42 12.46 -5.87
C PRO A 337 -15.71 13.81 -5.76
N SER A 338 -14.79 13.91 -4.81
CA SER A 338 -14.09 15.15 -4.48
C SER A 338 -12.70 14.86 -3.96
N VAL A 339 -11.87 15.89 -3.79
CA VAL A 339 -10.52 15.74 -3.21
C VAL A 339 -10.53 16.22 -1.76
N LYS A 340 -10.17 15.34 -0.83
CA LYS A 340 -10.05 15.61 0.61
C LYS A 340 -8.62 15.41 1.10
N GLY A 341 -8.25 16.05 2.21
CA GLY A 341 -6.91 15.95 2.80
C GLY A 341 -6.42 17.25 3.41
N ASN A 342 -5.23 17.20 4.03
CA ASN A 342 -4.56 18.39 4.55
C ASN A 342 -3.86 19.15 3.39
N GLU A 343 -3.06 20.16 3.70
CA GLU A 343 -2.36 20.97 2.68
C GLU A 343 -1.43 20.13 1.78
N HIS A 344 -0.68 19.21 2.36
CA HIS A 344 0.42 18.50 1.70
C HIS A 344 0.04 17.12 1.16
N THR A 345 -1.05 16.53 1.63
CA THR A 345 -1.48 15.18 1.28
C THR A 345 -2.96 15.21 1.00
N LYS A 346 -3.36 14.74 -0.19
CA LYS A 346 -4.76 14.72 -0.62
C LYS A 346 -5.10 13.43 -1.34
N LEU A 347 -6.34 13.00 -1.20
CA LEU A 347 -6.91 11.84 -1.88
C LEU A 347 -8.22 12.24 -2.54
N ILE A 348 -8.44 11.78 -3.77
CA ILE A 348 -9.80 11.67 -4.32
C ILE A 348 -10.56 10.68 -3.44
N VAL A 349 -11.72 11.10 -2.96
CA VAL A 349 -12.67 10.28 -2.23
C VAL A 349 -13.93 10.10 -3.07
N LEU A 350 -14.44 8.88 -3.05
CA LEU A 350 -15.69 8.47 -3.67
C LEU A 350 -16.19 7.22 -2.95
N THR A 351 -17.47 6.91 -3.10
CA THR A 351 -18.03 5.65 -2.56
C THR A 351 -17.36 4.45 -3.23
N GLY A 352 -16.80 3.55 -2.42
CA GLY A 352 -16.07 2.39 -2.90
C GLY A 352 -15.11 1.84 -1.85
N PRO A 353 -14.13 1.02 -2.27
CA PRO A 353 -13.19 0.41 -1.36
C PRO A 353 -12.36 1.44 -0.59
N ASP A 354 -12.23 1.23 0.70
CA ASP A 354 -11.32 1.93 1.59
C ASP A 354 -10.81 0.92 2.63
N ILE A 355 -9.51 0.68 2.63
CA ILE A 355 -8.89 -0.33 3.47
C ILE A 355 -8.27 0.22 4.76
N MET A 356 -8.41 1.51 5.04
CA MET A 356 -7.58 2.18 6.04
C MET A 356 -7.88 1.81 7.50
N ASP A 357 -9.05 1.23 7.77
CA ASP A 357 -9.34 0.62 9.08
C ASP A 357 -8.54 -0.69 9.29
N TYR A 358 -8.09 -1.31 8.20
CA TYR A 358 -7.43 -2.62 8.15
C TYR A 358 -5.96 -2.56 7.74
N PHE A 359 -5.52 -1.42 7.22
CA PHE A 359 -4.15 -1.19 6.78
C PHE A 359 -3.25 -0.93 8.00
N PRO A 360 -2.18 -1.73 8.22
CA PRO A 360 -1.13 -1.50 9.21
C PRO A 360 -0.25 -0.32 8.81
#